data_AF-A0A524FLX4-F1
#
_entry.id   AF-A0A524FLX4-F1
#
_cell.length_a   1.000
_cell.length_b   1.000
_cell.length_c   1.000
_cell.angle_alpha   90.00
_cell.angle_beta   90.00
_cell.angle_gamma   90.00
#
_symmetry.space_group_name_H-M   'P 1'
#
loop_
_entity.id
_entity.type
_entity.pdbx_description
1 polymer ?
#
loop_
_entity_poly.entity_id
_entity_poly.type
_entity_poly.pdbx_seq_one_letter_code
_entity_poly.pdbx_strand_id
1 'polypeptide(L)'
;MIVEKEYTEGRTTFLSADVQHYSGDKKQISANLPVFYNPRMRLNRDLSVLLLSGYLEYNTIESMCEPLTGSGVRTLRYLNECAGDFSATMFDANPAAVETATKNVKRLGFEKRAKVVIGDAKLLLMTESREKRFDYVDVDPFGTPAPYLNASIQSINPNGGLLALTATDMPVLCGAYPKVAMRRYGGFSIRSPFVHELALRLLQAIAFRIAGLNDCSITPVAVLSTDHYIRTWVKIKADRKKSNRESDNLGVIRYCQGCMRTQTVPLKAGHEDSHFEHAIKDCKGPIREAGPLWIGDLFDSKILQKTQDLFKLDDPSIYHKRVPRILEEMIEENPLLTYPYIDIHVLCDLYNLTPPKNRDVIEYLRSAGYKVARTHFKPTAIRTDASIIDVKSAISELVG
;
A
#
# COMPACT_ATOMS: atom_id res chain seq x y z
N MET A 1 33.76 -13.03 7.63
CA MET A 1 32.79 -13.72 6.75
C MET A 1 31.41 -13.55 7.34
N ILE A 2 30.40 -13.26 6.51
CA ILE A 2 29.00 -13.19 6.93
C ILE A 2 28.48 -14.61 7.07
N VAL A 3 27.75 -14.90 8.16
CA VAL A 3 27.06 -16.17 8.34
C VAL A 3 25.82 -16.13 7.45
N GLU A 4 25.87 -16.82 6.32
CA GLU A 4 24.78 -16.91 5.35
C GLU A 4 23.87 -18.11 5.66
N LYS A 5 22.58 -17.98 5.34
CA LYS A 5 21.59 -19.04 5.39
C LYS A 5 20.73 -18.99 4.13
N GLU A 6 20.30 -20.17 3.69
CA GLU A 6 19.36 -20.30 2.60
C GLU A 6 17.91 -20.17 3.09
N TYR A 7 17.11 -19.44 2.33
CA TYR A 7 15.68 -19.24 2.57
C TYR A 7 14.90 -19.58 1.31
N THR A 8 13.66 -20.02 1.50
CA THR A 8 12.70 -20.20 0.40
C THR A 8 11.46 -19.36 0.68
N GLU A 9 11.08 -18.53 -0.28
CA GLU A 9 9.85 -17.74 -0.27
C GLU A 9 9.18 -17.83 -1.65
N GLY A 10 7.89 -18.18 -1.68
CA GLY A 10 7.25 -18.56 -2.93
C GLY A 10 7.95 -19.76 -3.55
N ARG A 11 8.38 -19.61 -4.80
CA ARG A 11 9.18 -20.62 -5.54
C ARG A 11 10.67 -20.31 -5.54
N THR A 12 11.08 -19.26 -4.84
CA THR A 12 12.42 -18.69 -4.97
C THR A 12 13.26 -19.02 -3.75
N THR A 13 14.36 -19.73 -3.99
CA THR A 13 15.35 -20.08 -2.97
C THR A 13 16.59 -19.20 -3.12
N PHE A 14 17.01 -18.54 -2.05
CA PHE A 14 18.07 -17.51 -2.08
C PHE A 14 18.87 -17.48 -0.77
N LEU A 15 20.08 -16.91 -0.84
CA LEU A 15 20.94 -16.63 0.32
C LEU A 15 20.65 -15.27 0.91
N SER A 16 20.74 -15.18 2.23
CA SER A 16 20.86 -13.93 2.96
C SER A 16 21.65 -14.17 4.24
N ALA A 17 21.99 -13.09 4.96
CA ALA A 17 22.49 -13.22 6.33
C ALA A 17 21.52 -14.08 7.18
N ASP A 18 22.08 -14.91 8.06
CA ASP A 18 21.30 -15.74 8.97
C ASP A 18 20.58 -14.86 10.00
N VAL A 19 19.29 -14.62 9.76
CA VAL A 19 18.43 -13.77 10.57
C VAL A 19 18.37 -14.28 12.00
N GLN A 20 18.38 -15.60 12.23
CA GLN A 20 18.35 -16.18 13.57
C GLN A 20 19.67 -15.93 14.29
N HIS A 21 20.79 -16.16 13.61
CA HIS A 21 22.12 -15.91 14.15
C HIS A 21 22.31 -14.44 14.57
N TYR A 22 21.91 -13.48 13.71
CA TYR A 22 22.17 -12.06 13.94
C TYR A 22 21.10 -11.33 14.77
N SER A 23 19.88 -11.86 14.83
CA SER A 23 18.82 -11.24 15.66
C SER A 23 18.82 -11.75 17.10
N GLY A 24 19.43 -12.92 17.36
CA GLY A 24 19.36 -13.58 18.66
C GLY A 24 17.90 -13.79 19.12
N ASP A 25 17.63 -13.57 20.40
CA ASP A 25 16.28 -13.67 20.99
C ASP A 25 15.37 -12.45 20.68
N LYS A 26 15.87 -11.45 19.96
CA LYS A 26 15.08 -10.24 19.69
C LYS A 26 13.98 -10.57 18.68
N LYS A 27 12.73 -10.35 19.08
CA LYS A 27 11.56 -10.46 18.20
C LYS A 27 11.58 -9.46 17.04
N GLN A 28 12.41 -8.41 17.06
CA GLN A 28 12.43 -7.38 16.01
C GLN A 28 13.76 -7.41 15.24
N ILE A 29 13.66 -7.62 13.93
CA ILE A 29 14.79 -7.65 13.02
C ILE A 29 15.27 -6.22 12.80
N SER A 30 16.57 -5.99 13.01
CA SER A 30 17.19 -4.68 12.87
C SER A 30 17.66 -4.41 11.44
N ALA A 31 17.69 -3.14 11.04
CA ALA A 31 18.36 -2.69 9.82
C ALA A 31 19.89 -2.93 9.87
N ASN A 32 20.45 -3.25 11.04
CA ASN A 32 21.88 -3.51 11.24
C ASN A 32 22.32 -4.92 10.82
N LEU A 33 21.44 -5.72 10.20
CA LEU A 33 21.85 -6.98 9.60
C LEU A 33 22.95 -6.74 8.55
N PRO A 34 23.98 -7.60 8.46
CA PRO A 34 25.01 -7.46 7.42
C PRO A 34 24.43 -7.46 6.00
N VAL A 35 23.36 -8.21 5.78
CA VAL A 35 22.54 -8.21 4.57
C VAL A 35 21.10 -8.26 5.01
N PHE A 36 20.30 -7.28 4.59
CA PHE A 36 18.94 -7.18 5.08
C PHE A 36 18.00 -8.17 4.39
N TYR A 37 17.30 -8.93 5.22
CA TYR A 37 16.15 -9.74 4.86
C TYR A 37 15.20 -9.83 6.05
N ASN A 38 13.91 -9.55 5.80
CA ASN A 38 12.87 -9.65 6.82
C ASN A 38 11.80 -10.66 6.38
N PRO A 39 11.72 -11.85 7.00
CA PRO A 39 10.67 -12.83 6.75
C PRO A 39 9.25 -12.30 7.00
N ARG A 40 9.06 -11.29 7.85
CA ARG A 40 7.73 -10.68 8.09
C ARG A 40 7.20 -9.90 6.89
N MET A 41 8.07 -9.55 5.94
CA MET A 41 7.69 -8.89 4.69
C MET A 41 7.23 -9.90 3.61
N ARG A 42 7.13 -11.20 3.92
CA ARG A 42 6.64 -12.22 2.98
C ARG A 42 5.27 -11.88 2.39
N LEU A 43 4.32 -11.43 3.22
CA LEU A 43 2.99 -11.01 2.74
C LEU A 43 3.08 -9.88 1.70
N ASN A 44 3.98 -8.91 1.91
CA ASN A 44 4.19 -7.80 0.97
C ASN A 44 4.71 -8.33 -0.37
N ARG A 45 5.73 -9.19 -0.35
CA ARG A 45 6.34 -9.75 -1.56
C ARG A 45 5.42 -10.72 -2.29
N ASP A 46 4.66 -11.55 -1.58
CA ASP A 46 3.65 -12.45 -2.16
C ASP A 46 2.59 -11.66 -2.94
N LEU A 47 2.03 -10.62 -2.31
CA LEU A 47 1.07 -9.74 -3.00
C LEU A 47 1.72 -8.97 -4.15
N SER A 48 2.98 -8.53 -4.02
CA SER A 48 3.68 -7.89 -5.12
C SER A 48 3.86 -8.82 -6.33
N VAL A 49 4.23 -10.09 -6.14
CA VAL A 49 4.36 -11.08 -7.23
C VAL A 49 3.01 -11.29 -7.91
N LEU A 50 1.96 -11.50 -7.13
CA LEU A 50 0.62 -11.73 -7.65
C LEU A 50 0.07 -10.51 -8.41
N LEU A 51 0.20 -9.30 -7.83
CA LEU A 51 -0.24 -8.06 -8.46
C LEU A 51 0.57 -7.74 -9.72
N LEU A 52 1.88 -7.97 -9.71
CA LEU A 52 2.71 -7.82 -10.91
C LEU A 52 2.26 -8.79 -12.01
N SER A 53 1.99 -10.05 -11.65
CA SER A 53 1.47 -11.04 -12.60
C SER A 53 0.12 -10.61 -13.19
N GLY A 54 -0.81 -10.13 -12.37
CA GLY A 54 -2.08 -9.57 -12.86
C GLY A 54 -1.92 -8.31 -13.72
N TYR A 55 -0.91 -7.49 -13.42
CA TYR A 55 -0.59 -6.28 -14.19
C TYR A 55 -0.04 -6.60 -15.58
N LEU A 56 0.82 -7.62 -15.69
CA LEU A 56 1.49 -8.06 -16.92
C LEU A 56 0.53 -8.61 -17.98
N GLU A 57 -0.68 -9.01 -17.59
CA GLU A 57 -1.72 -9.49 -18.50
C GLU A 57 -2.33 -8.39 -19.37
N TYR A 58 -2.11 -7.13 -19.01
CA TYR A 58 -2.64 -5.97 -19.73
C TYR A 58 -1.59 -4.92 -20.06
N ASN A 59 -0.37 -5.07 -19.57
CA ASN A 59 0.71 -4.11 -19.71
C ASN A 59 2.03 -4.85 -19.89
N THR A 60 2.97 -4.24 -20.62
CA THR A 60 4.31 -4.80 -20.80
C THR A 60 5.28 -4.10 -19.85
N ILE A 61 6.18 -4.88 -19.26
CA ILE A 61 7.35 -4.41 -18.52
C ILE A 61 8.56 -5.04 -19.21
N GLU A 62 9.51 -4.23 -19.65
CA GLU A 62 10.80 -4.69 -20.20
C GLU A 62 11.94 -4.53 -19.18
N SER A 63 11.90 -3.45 -18.40
CA SER A 63 12.92 -3.13 -17.41
C SER A 63 12.31 -2.78 -16.06
N MET A 64 12.92 -3.33 -15.00
CA MET A 64 12.56 -3.01 -13.63
C MET A 64 13.75 -2.54 -12.81
N CYS A 65 13.47 -1.76 -11.77
CA CYS A 65 14.45 -1.26 -10.83
C CYS A 65 14.03 -1.54 -9.39
N GLU A 66 14.93 -2.17 -8.63
CA GLU A 66 14.86 -2.25 -7.18
C GLU A 66 16.00 -1.43 -6.58
N PRO A 67 15.77 -0.14 -6.24
CA PRO A 67 16.81 0.77 -5.77
C PRO A 67 17.37 0.42 -4.38
N LEU A 68 16.72 -0.46 -3.61
CA LEU A 68 17.03 -0.78 -2.23
C LEU A 68 16.87 -2.30 -2.02
N THR A 69 17.79 -3.08 -2.58
CA THR A 69 17.58 -4.51 -2.86
C THR A 69 17.84 -5.44 -1.67
N GLY A 70 18.73 -5.07 -0.74
CA GLY A 70 19.12 -5.95 0.36
C GLY A 70 19.61 -7.32 -0.13
N SER A 71 18.97 -8.41 0.31
CA SER A 71 19.24 -9.77 -0.20
C SER A 71 18.88 -10.00 -1.67
N GLY A 72 18.09 -9.11 -2.27
CA GLY A 72 17.58 -9.23 -3.63
C GLY A 72 16.28 -10.03 -3.77
N VAL A 73 15.76 -10.58 -2.67
CA VAL A 73 14.61 -11.52 -2.68
C VAL A 73 13.44 -11.03 -3.52
N ARG A 74 13.12 -9.74 -3.52
CA ARG A 74 11.96 -9.19 -4.21
C ARG A 74 12.11 -9.28 -5.73
N THR A 75 13.19 -8.75 -6.27
CA THR A 75 13.47 -8.87 -7.72
C THR A 75 13.67 -10.31 -8.16
N LEU A 76 14.36 -11.13 -7.35
CA LEU A 76 14.55 -12.56 -7.66
C LEU A 76 13.22 -13.29 -7.76
N ARG A 77 12.27 -12.98 -6.87
CA ARG A 77 10.90 -13.51 -6.94
C ARG A 77 10.15 -13.01 -8.17
N TYR A 78 10.29 -11.74 -8.56
CA TYR A 78 9.67 -11.27 -9.80
C TYR A 78 10.20 -12.03 -11.02
N LEU A 79 11.52 -12.17 -11.15
CA LEU A 79 12.16 -12.88 -12.28
C LEU A 79 11.80 -14.37 -12.34
N ASN A 80 11.63 -15.00 -11.18
CA ASN A 80 11.35 -16.44 -11.08
C ASN A 80 9.86 -16.78 -11.18
N GLU A 81 8.98 -15.93 -10.66
CA GLU A 81 7.57 -16.26 -10.44
C GLU A 81 6.60 -15.52 -11.38
N CYS A 82 7.00 -14.41 -12.00
CA CYS A 82 6.15 -13.67 -12.93
C CYS A 82 6.47 -14.05 -14.38
N ALA A 83 5.43 -14.21 -15.20
CA ALA A 83 5.59 -14.48 -16.62
C ALA A 83 6.23 -13.29 -17.36
N GLY A 84 7.08 -13.58 -18.36
CA GLY A 84 7.70 -12.57 -19.20
C GLY A 84 9.22 -12.55 -19.13
N ASP A 85 9.84 -11.87 -20.10
CA ASP A 85 11.28 -11.75 -20.26
C ASP A 85 11.73 -10.30 -20.02
N PHE A 86 11.43 -9.79 -18.83
CA PHE A 86 11.95 -8.51 -18.37
C PHE A 86 13.33 -8.65 -17.73
N SER A 87 14.08 -7.56 -17.83
CA SER A 87 15.36 -7.34 -17.19
C SER A 87 15.20 -6.52 -15.91
N ALA A 88 16.13 -6.69 -14.97
CA ALA A 88 16.10 -6.02 -13.69
C ALA A 88 17.45 -5.41 -13.32
N THR A 89 17.40 -4.25 -12.70
CA THR A 89 18.57 -3.60 -12.13
C THR A 89 18.36 -3.42 -10.63
N MET A 90 19.22 -4.08 -9.85
CA MET A 90 19.13 -4.20 -8.40
C MET A 90 20.24 -3.40 -7.73
N PHE A 91 19.91 -2.57 -6.75
CA PHE A 91 20.88 -1.65 -6.13
C PHE A 91 20.92 -1.75 -4.63
N ASP A 92 22.11 -1.63 -4.08
CA ASP A 92 22.30 -1.39 -2.65
C ASP A 92 23.53 -0.51 -2.41
N ALA A 93 23.48 0.28 -1.34
CA ALA A 93 24.63 1.04 -0.87
C ALA A 93 25.60 0.15 -0.06
N ASN A 94 25.11 -0.98 0.47
CA ASN A 94 25.90 -1.92 1.24
C ASN A 94 26.63 -2.92 0.32
N PRO A 95 27.97 -2.92 0.28
CA PRO A 95 28.75 -3.87 -0.54
C PRO A 95 28.42 -5.35 -0.27
N ALA A 96 28.11 -5.71 0.98
CA ALA A 96 27.77 -7.08 1.35
C ALA A 96 26.42 -7.52 0.77
N ALA A 97 25.45 -6.60 0.70
CA ALA A 97 24.16 -6.83 0.07
C ALA A 97 24.33 -7.04 -1.44
N VAL A 98 25.14 -6.20 -2.09
CA VAL A 98 25.50 -6.34 -3.51
C VAL A 98 26.18 -7.68 -3.79
N GLU A 99 27.14 -8.09 -2.99
CA GLU A 99 27.82 -9.39 -3.13
C GLU A 99 26.81 -10.55 -3.02
N THR A 100 25.94 -10.51 -2.01
CA THR A 100 24.95 -11.56 -1.75
C THR A 100 23.90 -11.63 -2.86
N ALA A 101 23.35 -10.49 -3.28
CA ALA A 101 22.41 -10.42 -4.38
C ALA A 101 23.04 -10.90 -5.70
N THR A 102 24.32 -10.57 -5.96
CA THR A 102 25.06 -11.04 -7.14
C THR A 102 25.22 -12.56 -7.12
N LYS A 103 25.58 -13.14 -5.96
CA LYS A 103 25.61 -14.60 -5.78
C LYS A 103 24.25 -15.22 -6.08
N ASN A 104 23.17 -14.66 -5.57
CA ASN A 104 21.81 -15.16 -5.80
C ASN A 104 21.41 -15.11 -7.28
N VAL A 105 21.67 -13.98 -7.97
CA VAL A 105 21.44 -13.84 -9.41
C VAL A 105 22.14 -14.95 -10.19
N LYS A 106 23.41 -15.21 -9.88
CA LYS A 106 24.18 -16.28 -10.52
C LYS A 106 23.63 -17.67 -10.21
N ARG A 107 23.33 -17.95 -8.93
CA ARG A 107 22.79 -19.25 -8.48
C ARG A 107 21.47 -19.60 -9.15
N LEU A 108 20.64 -18.60 -9.44
CA LEU A 108 19.34 -18.77 -10.09
C LEU A 108 19.39 -18.65 -11.62
N GLY A 109 20.58 -18.41 -12.21
CA GLY A 109 20.75 -18.31 -13.66
C GLY A 109 20.19 -17.02 -14.28
N PHE A 110 20.03 -15.96 -13.50
CA PHE A 110 19.47 -14.68 -13.94
C PHE A 110 20.52 -13.68 -14.46
N GLU A 111 21.77 -14.08 -14.70
CA GLU A 111 22.87 -13.18 -15.10
C GLU A 111 22.58 -12.39 -16.40
N LYS A 112 21.74 -12.94 -17.29
CA LYS A 112 21.32 -12.26 -18.54
C LYS A 112 20.14 -11.30 -18.33
N ARG A 113 19.40 -11.46 -17.23
CA ARG A 113 18.16 -10.74 -16.93
C ARG A 113 18.28 -9.83 -15.71
N ALA A 114 19.37 -9.90 -14.95
CA ALA A 114 19.55 -9.11 -13.74
C ALA A 114 20.98 -8.61 -13.60
N LYS A 115 21.12 -7.33 -13.28
CA LYS A 115 22.39 -6.71 -12.91
C LYS A 115 22.28 -6.14 -11.50
N VAL A 116 23.26 -6.46 -10.66
CA VAL A 116 23.38 -5.89 -9.32
C VAL A 116 24.46 -4.81 -9.33
N VAL A 117 24.17 -3.66 -8.74
CA VAL A 117 25.05 -2.50 -8.77
C VAL A 117 25.19 -1.90 -7.37
N ILE A 118 26.43 -1.58 -7.00
CA ILE A 118 26.72 -0.82 -5.80
C ILE A 118 26.49 0.68 -6.07
N GLY A 119 25.68 1.33 -5.23
CA GLY A 119 25.44 2.77 -5.39
C GLY A 119 24.36 3.34 -4.48
N ASP A 120 24.16 4.66 -4.60
CA ASP A 120 23.05 5.36 -3.96
C ASP A 120 21.81 5.33 -4.86
N ALA A 121 20.71 4.85 -4.30
CA ALA A 121 19.40 4.77 -4.95
C ALA A 121 18.99 6.06 -5.68
N LYS A 122 19.20 7.24 -5.07
CA LYS A 122 18.79 8.52 -5.67
C LYS A 122 19.65 8.86 -6.87
N LEU A 123 20.96 8.63 -6.78
CA LEU A 123 21.88 8.93 -7.89
C LEU A 123 21.46 8.15 -9.13
N LEU A 124 21.24 6.84 -8.99
CA LEU A 124 20.77 6.00 -10.07
C LEU A 124 19.43 6.48 -10.66
N LEU A 125 18.42 6.62 -9.81
CA LEU A 125 17.08 6.95 -10.29
C LEU A 125 17.11 8.31 -11.03
N MET A 126 18.00 9.22 -10.65
CA MET A 126 18.20 10.46 -11.39
C MET A 126 18.97 10.26 -12.71
N THR A 127 19.98 9.39 -12.78
CA THR A 127 20.71 9.14 -14.04
C THR A 127 19.81 8.48 -15.09
N GLU A 128 18.97 7.54 -14.68
CA GLU A 128 18.04 6.81 -15.58
C GLU A 128 16.78 7.62 -15.95
N SER A 129 16.66 8.87 -15.48
CA SER A 129 15.53 9.76 -15.82
C SER A 129 15.57 10.33 -17.24
N ARG A 130 16.76 10.31 -17.88
CA ARG A 130 17.01 10.88 -19.21
C ARG A 130 17.25 9.83 -20.31
N GLU A 131 17.68 8.63 -19.94
CA GLU A 131 17.96 7.54 -20.88
C GLU A 131 16.81 6.53 -20.93
N LYS A 132 17.10 5.21 -20.83
CA LYS A 132 16.08 4.15 -20.83
C LYS A 132 15.42 4.09 -19.44
N ARG A 133 14.32 4.82 -19.29
CA ARG A 133 13.43 4.79 -18.13
C ARG A 133 12.95 3.35 -17.82
N PHE A 134 12.63 3.09 -16.56
CA PHE A 134 12.13 1.80 -16.08
C PHE A 134 10.62 1.66 -16.24
N ASP A 135 10.15 0.48 -16.63
CA ASP A 135 8.72 0.18 -16.68
C ASP A 135 8.16 -0.20 -15.30
N TYR A 136 9.02 -0.63 -14.37
CA TYR A 136 8.63 -0.89 -12.98
C TYR A 136 9.70 -0.43 -11.99
N VAL A 137 9.33 0.39 -11.00
CA VAL A 137 10.23 0.80 -9.90
C VAL A 137 9.62 0.39 -8.56
N ASP A 138 10.39 -0.32 -7.73
CA ASP A 138 9.92 -0.84 -6.44
C ASP A 138 10.72 -0.28 -5.25
N VAL A 139 10.18 0.74 -4.60
CA VAL A 139 10.84 1.50 -3.53
C VAL A 139 10.41 0.96 -2.16
N ASP A 140 11.28 0.19 -1.51
CA ASP A 140 11.03 -0.46 -0.21
C ASP A 140 12.08 -0.09 0.87
N PRO A 141 12.11 1.16 1.35
CA PRO A 141 13.10 1.63 2.30
C PRO A 141 12.76 1.27 3.75
N PHE A 142 13.76 1.43 4.61
CA PHE A 142 13.50 1.61 6.03
C PHE A 142 12.88 2.98 6.30
N GLY A 143 11.69 3.00 6.90
CA GLY A 143 11.01 4.23 7.28
C GLY A 143 10.21 4.81 6.12
N THR A 144 10.68 5.91 5.55
CA THR A 144 9.90 6.72 4.60
C THR A 144 10.41 6.59 3.16
N PRO A 145 9.52 6.47 2.16
CA PRO A 145 9.90 6.55 0.74
C PRO A 145 10.07 7.98 0.23
N ALA A 146 9.70 8.99 1.02
CA ALA A 146 9.71 10.39 0.59
C ALA A 146 11.03 10.87 -0.07
N PRO A 147 12.23 10.51 0.43
CA PRO A 147 13.50 10.91 -0.19
C PRO A 147 13.72 10.40 -1.62
N TYR A 148 13.01 9.34 -2.03
CA TYR A 148 13.20 8.67 -3.32
C TYR A 148 12.08 8.98 -4.32
N LEU A 149 10.95 9.53 -3.86
CA LEU A 149 9.73 9.68 -4.69
C LEU A 149 9.98 10.46 -5.99
N ASN A 150 10.66 11.61 -5.91
CA ASN A 150 10.90 12.45 -7.08
C ASN A 150 11.71 11.70 -8.15
N ALA A 151 12.85 11.12 -7.74
CA ALA A 151 13.70 10.37 -8.64
C ALA A 151 13.01 9.11 -9.19
N SER A 152 12.19 8.43 -8.37
CA SER A 152 11.44 7.23 -8.78
C SER A 152 10.39 7.55 -9.85
N ILE A 153 9.69 8.68 -9.72
CA ILE A 153 8.71 9.12 -10.71
C ILE A 153 9.39 9.65 -11.97
N GLN A 154 10.56 10.27 -11.88
CA GLN A 154 11.30 10.76 -13.06
C GLN A 154 11.99 9.65 -13.85
N SER A 155 12.39 8.56 -13.20
CA SER A 155 12.98 7.37 -13.84
C SER A 155 11.95 6.41 -14.41
N ILE A 156 10.66 6.58 -14.13
CA ILE A 156 9.62 5.66 -14.60
C ILE A 156 9.20 5.99 -16.04
N ASN A 157 8.93 4.97 -16.84
CA ASN A 157 8.37 5.10 -18.16
C ASN A 157 6.99 5.77 -18.05
N PRO A 158 6.80 6.97 -18.63
CA PRO A 158 5.54 7.68 -18.52
C PRO A 158 4.47 7.09 -19.43
N ASN A 159 4.71 6.00 -20.14
CA ASN A 159 3.71 5.34 -20.99
C ASN A 159 3.01 4.17 -20.28
N GLY A 160 2.80 4.29 -18.97
CA GLY A 160 2.13 3.27 -18.16
C GLY A 160 3.07 2.44 -17.30
N GLY A 161 4.21 2.97 -16.89
CA GLY A 161 5.07 2.30 -15.92
C GLY A 161 4.38 2.15 -14.56
N LEU A 162 4.78 1.12 -13.82
CA LEU A 162 4.30 0.80 -12.48
C LEU A 162 5.27 1.32 -11.42
N LEU A 163 4.76 1.98 -10.39
CA LEU A 163 5.53 2.42 -9.23
C LEU A 163 4.97 1.71 -8.00
N ALA A 164 5.83 1.01 -7.26
CA ALA A 164 5.47 0.50 -5.95
C ALA A 164 6.23 1.23 -4.85
N LEU A 165 5.52 1.61 -3.79
CA LEU A 165 6.04 2.36 -2.67
C LEU A 165 5.67 1.66 -1.38
N THR A 166 6.64 1.31 -0.56
CA THR A 166 6.42 0.91 0.84
C THR A 166 6.79 2.05 1.78
N ALA A 167 6.01 2.22 2.85
CA ALA A 167 6.37 3.08 3.97
C ALA A 167 6.19 2.33 5.29
N THR A 168 7.19 2.40 6.16
CA THR A 168 7.20 1.80 7.50
C THR A 168 7.25 2.84 8.61
N ASP A 169 7.28 4.15 8.31
CA ASP A 169 7.21 5.24 9.30
C ASP A 169 5.76 5.52 9.76
N MET A 170 5.04 4.45 10.10
CA MET A 170 3.63 4.46 10.50
C MET A 170 3.27 5.50 11.56
N PRO A 171 4.08 5.77 12.61
CA PRO A 171 3.76 6.85 13.56
C PRO A 171 3.58 8.24 12.90
N VAL A 172 4.34 8.54 11.85
CA VAL A 172 4.21 9.81 11.11
C VAL A 172 2.92 9.80 10.31
N LEU A 173 2.71 8.76 9.50
CA LEU A 173 1.56 8.62 8.61
C LEU A 173 0.23 8.46 9.37
N CYS A 174 0.26 7.94 10.60
CA CYS A 174 -0.91 7.75 11.46
C CYS A 174 -1.17 8.93 12.42
N GLY A 175 -0.54 10.08 12.19
CA GLY A 175 -0.86 11.31 12.91
C GLY A 175 -0.24 11.46 14.30
N ALA A 176 0.76 10.65 14.69
CA ALA A 176 1.52 10.89 15.92
C ALA A 176 2.48 12.08 15.80
N TYR A 177 2.98 12.35 14.58
CA TYR A 177 3.94 13.43 14.30
C TYR A 177 3.47 14.33 13.15
N PRO A 178 2.41 15.16 13.33
CA PRO A 178 1.77 15.90 12.25
C PRO A 178 2.71 16.89 11.52
N LYS A 179 3.63 17.55 12.24
CA LYS A 179 4.64 18.44 11.61
C LYS A 179 5.59 17.67 10.69
N VAL A 180 5.92 16.42 11.05
CA VAL A 180 6.77 15.55 10.22
C VAL A 180 5.98 15.05 9.02
N ALA A 181 4.71 14.70 9.20
CA ALA A 181 3.82 14.27 8.12
C ALA A 181 3.66 15.38 7.07
N MET A 182 3.38 16.61 7.50
CA MET A 182 3.28 17.76 6.61
C MET A 182 4.56 17.97 5.81
N ARG A 183 5.73 17.94 6.48
CA ARG A 183 7.03 18.12 5.81
C ARG A 183 7.36 17.01 4.80
N ARG A 184 7.02 15.75 5.09
CA ARG A 184 7.39 14.59 4.24
C ARG A 184 6.38 14.27 3.15
N TYR A 185 5.09 14.47 3.43
CA TYR A 185 3.99 13.98 2.61
C TYR A 185 3.05 15.09 2.13
N GLY A 186 3.25 16.34 2.55
CA GLY A 186 2.45 17.49 2.09
C GLY A 186 1.02 17.53 2.65
N GLY A 187 0.75 16.77 3.72
CA GLY A 187 -0.53 16.72 4.41
C GLY A 187 -0.40 16.07 5.79
N PHE A 188 -1.48 16.02 6.54
CA PHE A 188 -1.52 15.39 7.87
C PHE A 188 -2.63 14.35 7.98
N SER A 189 -2.42 13.40 8.89
CA SER A 189 -3.38 12.38 9.28
C SER A 189 -3.86 12.65 10.71
N ILE A 190 -4.93 11.97 11.11
CA ILE A 190 -5.53 12.07 12.44
C ILE A 190 -5.65 10.70 13.08
N ARG A 191 -5.61 10.68 14.42
CA ARG A 191 -5.97 9.49 15.19
C ARG A 191 -7.46 9.23 15.03
N SER A 192 -7.80 8.26 14.18
CA SER A 192 -9.16 7.82 13.87
C SER A 192 -9.18 6.30 13.74
N PRO A 193 -10.36 5.65 13.79
CA PRO A 193 -10.48 4.20 13.58
C PRO A 193 -9.95 3.75 12.22
N PHE A 194 -9.98 4.66 11.23
CA PHE A 194 -9.53 4.45 9.85
C PHE A 194 -8.17 5.06 9.52
N VAL A 195 -7.32 5.26 10.52
CA VAL A 195 -6.03 5.94 10.38
C VAL A 195 -5.07 5.26 9.39
N HIS A 196 -5.14 3.94 9.22
CA HIS A 196 -4.32 3.23 8.23
C HIS A 196 -4.76 3.51 6.78
N GLU A 197 -6.04 3.76 6.54
CA GLU A 197 -6.52 4.24 5.24
C GLU A 197 -6.05 5.67 4.99
N LEU A 198 -6.11 6.55 6.00
CA LEU A 198 -5.58 7.91 5.89
C LEU A 198 -4.09 7.92 5.55
N ALA A 199 -3.31 7.01 6.15
CA ALA A 199 -1.88 6.85 5.86
C ALA A 199 -1.62 6.53 4.38
N LEU A 200 -2.37 5.59 3.80
CA LEU A 200 -2.26 5.24 2.38
C LEU A 200 -2.70 6.37 1.46
N ARG A 201 -3.81 7.03 1.78
CA ARG A 201 -4.29 8.20 1.04
C ARG A 201 -3.30 9.35 1.06
N LEU A 202 -2.57 9.53 2.17
CA LEU A 202 -1.52 10.54 2.29
C LEU A 202 -0.30 10.19 1.43
N LEU A 203 0.11 8.92 1.38
CA LEU A 203 1.19 8.45 0.51
C LEU A 203 0.82 8.60 -0.99
N GLN A 204 -0.42 8.30 -1.36
CA GLN A 204 -0.89 8.49 -2.73
C GLN A 204 -0.97 9.97 -3.12
N ALA A 205 -1.35 10.86 -2.19
CA ALA A 205 -1.41 12.29 -2.46
C ALA A 205 -0.05 12.87 -2.84
N ILE A 206 1.02 12.49 -2.12
CA ILE A 206 2.37 12.96 -2.48
C ILE A 206 2.84 12.36 -3.80
N ALA A 207 2.53 11.09 -4.08
CA ALA A 207 2.84 10.45 -5.36
C ALA A 207 2.12 11.17 -6.52
N PHE A 208 0.84 11.48 -6.36
CA PHE A 208 0.07 12.28 -7.33
C PHE A 208 0.70 13.65 -7.56
N ARG A 209 1.02 14.40 -6.49
CA ARG A 209 1.61 15.73 -6.61
C ARG A 209 2.91 15.70 -7.41
N ILE A 210 3.78 14.74 -7.12
CA ILE A 210 5.07 14.61 -7.82
C ILE A 210 4.87 14.15 -9.26
N ALA A 211 3.92 13.23 -9.54
CA ALA A 211 3.56 12.87 -10.90
C ALA A 211 3.03 14.07 -11.69
N GLY A 212 2.18 14.89 -11.08
CA GLY A 212 1.64 16.12 -11.67
C GLY A 212 2.71 17.15 -12.02
N LEU A 213 3.78 17.27 -11.21
CA LEU A 213 4.94 18.12 -11.55
C LEU A 213 5.65 17.68 -12.85
N ASN A 214 5.41 16.45 -13.31
CA ASN A 214 5.97 15.87 -14.53
C ASN A 214 4.89 15.63 -15.60
N ASP A 215 3.77 16.37 -15.57
CA ASP A 215 2.63 16.24 -16.49
C ASP A 215 2.03 14.82 -16.57
N CYS A 216 2.19 14.04 -15.50
CA CYS A 216 1.70 12.68 -15.39
C CYS A 216 0.44 12.58 -14.52
N SER A 217 -0.43 11.66 -14.91
CA SER A 217 -1.55 11.13 -14.13
C SER A 217 -1.11 9.91 -13.33
N ILE A 218 -1.89 9.57 -12.30
CA ILE A 218 -1.69 8.34 -11.52
C ILE A 218 -2.92 7.44 -11.59
N THR A 219 -2.74 6.13 -11.45
CA THR A 219 -3.85 5.19 -11.27
C THR A 219 -3.47 4.20 -10.18
N PRO A 220 -4.02 4.34 -8.97
CA PRO A 220 -3.87 3.33 -7.93
C PRO A 220 -4.31 1.95 -8.44
N VAL A 221 -3.40 0.99 -8.41
CA VAL A 221 -3.65 -0.41 -8.81
C VAL A 221 -4.09 -1.22 -7.60
N ALA A 222 -3.38 -1.05 -6.49
CA ALA A 222 -3.73 -1.65 -5.22
C ALA A 222 -3.05 -0.92 -4.05
N VAL A 223 -3.55 -1.20 -2.84
CA VAL A 223 -2.94 -0.78 -1.58
C VAL A 223 -2.92 -1.93 -0.60
N LEU A 224 -1.94 -1.98 0.29
CA LEU A 224 -1.83 -2.96 1.36
C LEU A 224 -1.53 -2.23 2.67
N SER A 225 -2.28 -2.55 3.71
CA SER A 225 -2.01 -2.12 5.08
C SER A 225 -1.73 -3.29 6.02
N THR A 226 -0.75 -3.11 6.90
CA THR A 226 -0.46 -3.99 8.04
C THR A 226 -0.17 -3.15 9.28
N ASP A 227 0.02 -3.77 10.44
CA ASP A 227 0.42 -3.08 11.67
C ASP A 227 1.82 -2.44 11.61
N HIS A 228 2.63 -2.80 10.61
CA HIS A 228 4.05 -2.42 10.55
C HIS A 228 4.41 -1.56 9.34
N TYR A 229 3.64 -1.63 8.26
CA TYR A 229 3.90 -0.91 7.03
C TYR A 229 2.62 -0.75 6.20
N ILE A 230 2.65 0.23 5.31
CA ILE A 230 1.73 0.38 4.20
C ILE A 230 2.46 0.26 2.87
N ARG A 231 1.74 -0.13 1.83
CA ARG A 231 2.27 -0.21 0.47
C ARG A 231 1.22 0.19 -0.55
N THR A 232 1.63 0.86 -1.63
CA THR A 232 0.77 1.14 -2.78
C THR A 232 1.48 0.81 -4.08
N TRP A 233 0.71 0.32 -5.05
CA TRP A 233 1.12 0.15 -6.44
C TRP A 233 0.33 1.14 -7.28
N VAL A 234 1.01 1.94 -8.06
CA VAL A 234 0.43 3.07 -8.79
C VAL A 234 0.98 3.08 -10.21
N LYS A 235 0.10 3.05 -11.20
CA LYS A 235 0.47 3.24 -12.60
C LYS A 235 0.66 4.72 -12.88
N ILE A 236 1.76 5.07 -13.55
CA ILE A 236 2.08 6.44 -13.95
C ILE A 236 1.93 6.58 -15.47
N LYS A 237 1.22 7.61 -15.92
CA LYS A 237 1.03 7.88 -17.34
C LYS A 237 1.11 9.37 -17.68
N ALA A 238 1.90 9.76 -18.68
CA ALA A 238 1.88 11.07 -19.30
C ALA A 238 0.49 11.33 -19.89
N ASP A 239 -0.32 12.05 -19.14
CA ASP A 239 -1.69 12.40 -19.48
C ASP A 239 -2.09 13.62 -18.66
N ARG A 240 -1.64 14.79 -19.14
CA ARG A 240 -1.93 16.08 -18.51
C ARG A 240 -3.43 16.33 -18.33
N LYS A 241 -4.26 15.90 -19.30
CA LYS A 241 -5.71 16.09 -19.22
C LYS A 241 -6.31 15.28 -18.09
N LYS A 242 -5.86 14.03 -17.92
CA LYS A 242 -6.29 13.19 -16.81
C LYS A 242 -5.75 13.67 -15.48
N SER A 243 -4.47 14.07 -15.41
CA SER A 243 -3.86 14.66 -14.21
C SER A 243 -4.63 15.88 -13.70
N ASN A 244 -5.05 16.77 -14.61
CA ASN A 244 -5.91 17.92 -14.27
C ASN A 244 -7.30 17.54 -13.73
N ARG A 245 -7.85 16.37 -14.10
CA ARG A 245 -9.11 15.86 -13.52
C ARG A 245 -8.86 15.20 -12.17
N GLU A 246 -7.76 14.46 -12.06
CA GLU A 246 -7.35 13.79 -10.83
C GLU A 246 -6.99 14.77 -9.71
N SER A 247 -6.78 16.06 -9.99
CA SER A 247 -6.68 17.08 -8.93
C SER A 247 -7.93 17.18 -8.07
N ASP A 248 -9.10 16.81 -8.62
CA ASP A 248 -10.36 16.75 -7.88
C ASP A 248 -10.36 15.56 -6.87
N ASN A 249 -9.43 14.62 -7.01
CA ASN A 249 -9.18 13.53 -6.06
C ASN A 249 -8.20 13.92 -4.95
N LEU A 250 -7.85 15.20 -4.79
CA LEU A 250 -7.22 15.72 -3.58
C LEU A 250 -8.28 16.38 -2.69
N GLY A 251 -8.29 16.00 -1.42
CA GLY A 251 -9.31 16.48 -0.48
C GLY A 251 -8.91 16.36 0.98
N VAL A 252 -9.89 16.66 1.82
CA VAL A 252 -9.85 16.54 3.27
C VAL A 252 -10.90 15.52 3.69
N ILE A 253 -10.56 14.65 4.64
CA ILE A 253 -11.53 13.80 5.33
C ILE A 253 -11.72 14.36 6.73
N ARG A 254 -12.95 14.77 7.03
CA ARG A 254 -13.39 15.21 8.35
C ARG A 254 -14.00 14.05 9.12
N TYR A 255 -13.80 14.04 10.43
CA TYR A 255 -14.24 12.98 11.33
C TYR A 255 -14.71 13.58 12.65
N CYS A 256 -15.96 13.30 13.04
CA CYS A 256 -16.45 13.65 14.37
C CYS A 256 -16.16 12.52 15.35
N GLN A 257 -15.46 12.82 16.45
CA GLN A 257 -15.14 11.83 17.48
C GLN A 257 -16.34 11.43 18.33
N GLY A 258 -17.43 12.22 18.34
CA GLY A 258 -18.61 11.97 19.18
C GLY A 258 -19.78 11.26 18.49
N CYS A 259 -19.77 11.16 17.15
CA CYS A 259 -20.80 10.41 16.43
C CYS A 259 -20.25 9.58 15.26
N MET A 260 -18.92 9.47 15.14
CA MET A 260 -18.21 8.77 14.07
C MET A 260 -18.53 9.17 12.63
N ARG A 261 -19.34 10.21 12.42
CA ARG A 261 -19.62 10.74 11.09
C ARG A 261 -18.35 11.17 10.39
N THR A 262 -18.23 10.77 9.13
CA THR A 262 -17.18 11.23 8.21
C THR A 262 -17.78 12.12 7.13
N GLN A 263 -16.96 13.04 6.62
CA GLN A 263 -17.27 13.86 5.46
C GLN A 263 -16.00 13.99 4.62
N THR A 264 -16.07 13.62 3.35
CA THR A 264 -14.98 13.77 2.39
C THR A 264 -15.24 15.02 1.55
N VAL A 265 -14.29 15.96 1.54
CA VAL A 265 -14.43 17.24 0.84
C VAL A 265 -13.26 17.44 -0.13
N PRO A 266 -13.50 17.51 -1.45
CA PRO A 266 -12.47 17.88 -2.41
C PRO A 266 -11.91 19.28 -2.12
N LEU A 267 -10.60 19.49 -2.31
CA LEU A 267 -9.96 20.79 -2.05
C LEU A 267 -10.57 21.92 -2.89
N LYS A 268 -10.93 21.60 -4.13
CA LYS A 268 -11.54 22.56 -5.08
C LYS A 268 -12.94 23.02 -4.68
N ALA A 269 -13.64 22.24 -3.85
CA ALA A 269 -15.02 22.53 -3.44
C ALA A 269 -15.14 23.58 -2.32
N GLY A 270 -14.06 24.33 -2.02
CA GLY A 270 -14.06 25.34 -0.95
C GLY A 270 -14.23 24.69 0.42
N HIS A 271 -13.23 23.92 0.86
CA HIS A 271 -13.35 23.13 2.10
C HIS A 271 -13.82 23.96 3.31
N GLU A 272 -13.39 25.22 3.44
CA GLU A 272 -13.81 26.14 4.51
C GLU A 272 -15.32 26.46 4.50
N ASP A 273 -15.96 26.45 3.32
CA ASP A 273 -17.38 26.79 3.15
C ASP A 273 -18.32 25.58 3.33
N SER A 274 -17.77 24.35 3.34
CA SER A 274 -18.57 23.15 3.47
C SER A 274 -19.02 22.94 4.92
N HIS A 275 -20.35 22.94 5.16
CA HIS A 275 -20.92 22.66 6.46
C HIS A 275 -20.74 21.18 6.85
N PHE A 276 -20.33 20.91 8.08
CA PHE A 276 -20.24 19.54 8.62
C PHE A 276 -21.50 19.21 9.42
N GLU A 277 -22.29 18.27 8.92
CA GLU A 277 -23.49 17.78 9.61
C GLU A 277 -23.17 16.53 10.41
N HIS A 278 -23.39 16.58 11.72
CA HIS A 278 -23.24 15.43 12.60
C HIS A 278 -24.27 14.34 12.25
N ALA A 279 -23.93 13.07 12.52
CA ALA A 279 -24.87 11.96 12.35
C ALA A 279 -26.00 11.98 13.38
N ILE A 280 -25.79 12.59 14.55
CA ILE A 280 -26.81 12.63 15.61
C ILE A 280 -27.13 14.08 15.94
N LYS A 281 -28.42 14.35 16.13
CA LYS A 281 -28.92 15.63 16.64
C LYS A 281 -28.20 16.00 17.94
N ASP A 282 -27.80 17.25 18.08
CA ASP A 282 -27.14 17.79 19.28
C ASP A 282 -25.76 17.20 19.61
N CYS A 283 -25.13 16.45 18.67
CA CYS A 283 -23.75 16.01 18.84
C CYS A 283 -22.81 17.22 18.90
N LYS A 284 -22.02 17.33 19.97
CA LYS A 284 -20.98 18.36 20.17
C LYS A 284 -19.56 17.77 20.12
N GLY A 285 -19.42 16.56 19.57
CA GLY A 285 -18.15 15.85 19.50
C GLY A 285 -17.15 16.62 18.64
N PRO A 286 -15.86 16.71 19.04
CA PRO A 286 -14.87 17.47 18.29
C PRO A 286 -14.70 16.89 16.87
N ILE A 287 -14.61 17.79 15.89
CA ILE A 287 -14.33 17.47 14.50
C ILE A 287 -12.81 17.53 14.29
N ARG A 288 -12.28 16.49 13.67
CA ARG A 288 -10.87 16.38 13.29
C ARG A 288 -10.79 16.31 11.77
N GLU A 289 -9.76 16.90 11.20
CA GLU A 289 -9.55 16.93 9.76
C GLU A 289 -8.23 16.23 9.42
N ALA A 290 -8.24 15.41 8.37
CA ALA A 290 -7.03 14.86 7.77
C ALA A 290 -6.95 15.30 6.31
N GLY A 291 -5.79 15.82 5.92
CA GLY A 291 -5.52 16.21 4.55
C GLY A 291 -4.42 17.28 4.44
N PRO A 292 -4.20 17.82 3.23
CA PRO A 292 -4.74 17.28 1.98
C PRO A 292 -4.23 15.87 1.69
N LEU A 293 -5.11 14.98 1.26
CA LEU A 293 -4.83 13.57 0.95
C LEU A 293 -5.62 13.09 -0.28
N TRP A 294 -5.34 11.88 -0.77
CA TRP A 294 -6.04 11.29 -1.91
C TRP A 294 -7.43 10.78 -1.50
N ILE A 295 -8.48 11.31 -2.13
CA ILE A 295 -9.88 10.93 -1.88
C ILE A 295 -10.49 10.09 -3.01
N GLY A 296 -9.72 9.78 -4.05
CA GLY A 296 -10.14 8.92 -5.15
C GLY A 296 -10.03 7.42 -4.84
N ASP A 297 -10.11 6.62 -5.90
CA ASP A 297 -10.01 5.16 -5.87
C ASP A 297 -8.65 4.68 -5.33
N LEU A 298 -8.64 3.49 -4.73
CA LEU A 298 -7.43 2.85 -4.18
C LEU A 298 -7.02 1.60 -4.97
N PHE A 299 -7.90 1.08 -5.82
CA PHE A 299 -7.70 -0.18 -6.54
C PHE A 299 -8.12 -0.07 -8.00
N ASP A 300 -7.49 -0.90 -8.84
CA ASP A 300 -7.94 -1.16 -10.20
C ASP A 300 -8.67 -2.52 -10.23
N SER A 301 -10.00 -2.47 -10.43
CA SER A 301 -10.87 -3.66 -10.42
C SER A 301 -10.41 -4.74 -11.41
N LYS A 302 -9.92 -4.32 -12.58
CA LYS A 302 -9.53 -5.23 -13.66
C LYS A 302 -8.24 -5.96 -13.30
N ILE A 303 -7.27 -5.26 -12.71
CA ILE A 303 -6.02 -5.88 -12.24
C ILE A 303 -6.29 -6.78 -11.03
N LEU A 304 -7.11 -6.34 -10.07
CA LEU A 304 -7.44 -7.16 -8.89
C LEU A 304 -8.14 -8.46 -9.27
N GLN A 305 -9.15 -8.40 -10.14
CA GLN A 305 -9.87 -9.59 -10.58
C GLN A 305 -8.91 -10.57 -11.27
N LYS A 306 -8.05 -10.06 -12.17
CA LYS A 306 -7.08 -10.92 -12.86
C LYS A 306 -6.05 -11.52 -11.90
N THR A 307 -5.62 -10.75 -10.91
CA THR A 307 -4.74 -11.23 -9.84
C THR A 307 -5.38 -12.38 -9.05
N GLN A 308 -6.65 -12.24 -8.70
CA GLN A 308 -7.42 -13.27 -8.00
C GLN A 308 -7.59 -14.53 -8.86
N ASP A 309 -7.82 -14.39 -10.16
CA ASP A 309 -7.96 -15.52 -11.08
C ASP A 309 -6.64 -16.29 -11.21
N LEU A 310 -5.51 -15.59 -11.34
CA LEU A 310 -4.18 -16.20 -11.35
C LEU A 310 -3.87 -16.91 -10.04
N PHE A 311 -4.20 -16.30 -8.89
CA PHE A 311 -4.04 -16.93 -7.58
C PHE A 311 -4.82 -18.25 -7.46
N LYS A 312 -6.06 -18.32 -8.00
CA LYS A 312 -6.89 -19.53 -7.97
C LYS A 312 -6.34 -20.67 -8.82
N LEU A 313 -5.53 -20.36 -9.84
CA LEU A 313 -4.89 -21.34 -10.72
C LEU A 313 -3.56 -21.84 -10.17
N ASP A 314 -3.05 -21.22 -9.10
CA ASP A 314 -1.75 -21.52 -8.53
C ASP A 314 -1.84 -22.31 -7.21
N ASP A 315 -0.70 -22.78 -6.69
CA ASP A 315 -0.61 -23.45 -5.40
C ASP A 315 -0.75 -22.42 -4.24
N PRO A 316 -1.85 -22.43 -3.47
CA PRO A 316 -2.01 -21.48 -2.36
C PRO A 316 -1.01 -21.67 -1.22
N SER A 317 -0.37 -22.85 -1.11
CA SER A 317 0.52 -23.20 0.00
C SER A 317 1.86 -22.46 -0.03
N ILE A 318 2.28 -21.98 -1.21
CA ILE A 318 3.53 -21.22 -1.38
C ILE A 318 3.39 -19.76 -0.94
N TYR A 319 2.17 -19.29 -0.70
CA TYR A 319 1.88 -17.92 -0.29
C TYR A 319 1.63 -17.78 1.21
N HIS A 320 1.73 -16.56 1.72
CA HIS A 320 1.36 -16.23 3.08
C HIS A 320 -0.15 -16.49 3.28
N LYS A 321 -0.52 -17.18 4.36
CA LYS A 321 -1.91 -17.59 4.70
C LYS A 321 -2.98 -16.48 4.68
N ARG A 322 -2.57 -15.21 4.69
CA ARG A 322 -3.48 -14.04 4.63
C ARG A 322 -3.79 -13.59 3.21
N VAL A 323 -3.01 -14.00 2.21
CA VAL A 323 -3.18 -13.60 0.81
C VAL A 323 -4.59 -13.88 0.28
N PRO A 324 -5.18 -15.09 0.43
CA PRO A 324 -6.50 -15.37 -0.14
C PRO A 324 -7.56 -14.40 0.37
N ARG A 325 -7.60 -14.23 1.70
CA ARG A 325 -8.54 -13.34 2.38
C ARG A 325 -8.33 -11.88 2.00
N ILE A 326 -7.08 -11.41 1.92
CA ILE A 326 -6.79 -10.02 1.58
C ILE A 326 -7.22 -9.70 0.15
N LEU A 327 -6.96 -10.60 -0.82
CA LEU A 327 -7.39 -10.39 -2.21
C LEU A 327 -8.92 -10.32 -2.32
N GLU A 328 -9.63 -11.22 -1.63
CA GLU A 328 -11.09 -11.21 -1.57
C GLU A 328 -11.61 -9.89 -0.95
N GLU A 329 -11.07 -9.49 0.21
CA GLU A 329 -11.44 -8.24 0.87
C GLU A 329 -11.15 -7.00 0.01
N MET A 330 -10.04 -6.96 -0.74
CA MET A 330 -9.73 -5.86 -1.67
C MET A 330 -10.76 -5.77 -2.80
N ILE A 331 -11.20 -6.90 -3.36
CA ILE A 331 -12.20 -6.94 -4.44
C ILE A 331 -13.57 -6.50 -3.93
N GLU A 332 -14.01 -7.03 -2.78
CA GLU A 332 -15.32 -6.70 -2.21
C GLU A 332 -15.41 -5.24 -1.77
N GLU A 333 -14.32 -4.68 -1.23
CA GLU A 333 -14.33 -3.32 -0.66
C GLU A 333 -14.17 -2.21 -1.70
N ASN A 334 -13.58 -2.52 -2.87
CA ASN A 334 -13.31 -1.58 -3.95
C ASN A 334 -14.52 -0.72 -4.38
N PRO A 335 -15.74 -1.27 -4.60
CA PRO A 335 -16.90 -0.44 -4.95
C PRO A 335 -17.43 0.46 -3.81
N LEU A 336 -16.85 0.37 -2.60
CA LEU A 336 -17.34 1.05 -1.39
C LEU A 336 -16.32 2.06 -0.82
N LEU A 337 -15.46 2.62 -1.69
CA LEU A 337 -14.42 3.57 -1.30
C LEU A 337 -14.88 5.02 -1.09
N THR A 338 -16.16 5.31 -1.34
CA THR A 338 -16.75 6.65 -1.14
C THR A 338 -16.56 7.15 0.29
N TYR A 339 -16.63 6.24 1.27
CA TYR A 339 -16.46 6.53 2.68
C TYR A 339 -15.32 5.68 3.27
N PRO A 340 -14.57 6.22 4.26
CA PRO A 340 -13.67 5.40 5.06
C PRO A 340 -14.41 4.24 5.74
N TYR A 341 -13.70 3.17 6.03
CA TYR A 341 -14.30 2.03 6.74
C TYR A 341 -14.78 2.39 8.15
N ILE A 342 -15.81 1.67 8.61
CA ILE A 342 -16.39 1.80 9.95
C ILE A 342 -15.89 0.65 10.80
N ASP A 343 -15.26 0.95 11.93
CA ASP A 343 -14.89 -0.05 12.93
C ASP A 343 -16.07 -0.33 13.86
N ILE A 344 -16.61 -1.54 13.80
CA ILE A 344 -17.78 -1.96 14.60
C ILE A 344 -17.46 -1.88 16.09
N HIS A 345 -16.24 -2.24 16.50
CA HIS A 345 -15.88 -2.25 17.92
C HIS A 345 -15.81 -0.82 18.47
N VAL A 346 -15.20 0.11 17.73
CA VAL A 346 -15.17 1.52 18.15
C VAL A 346 -16.56 2.13 18.19
N LEU A 347 -17.43 1.75 17.26
CA LEU A 347 -18.83 2.18 17.26
C LEU A 347 -19.57 1.68 18.50
N CYS A 348 -19.39 0.40 18.84
CA CYS A 348 -19.96 -0.20 20.05
C CYS A 348 -19.44 0.49 21.32
N ASP A 349 -18.13 0.72 21.43
CA ASP A 349 -17.52 1.41 22.56
C ASP A 349 -18.10 2.83 22.73
N LEU A 350 -18.30 3.56 21.64
CA LEU A 350 -18.87 4.92 21.66
C LEU A 350 -20.31 4.94 22.16
N TYR A 351 -21.12 3.92 21.84
CA TYR A 351 -22.54 3.85 22.18
C TYR A 351 -22.86 2.91 23.35
N ASN A 352 -21.85 2.38 24.04
CA ASN A 352 -21.99 1.39 25.12
C ASN A 352 -22.79 0.14 24.69
N LEU A 353 -22.54 -0.35 23.48
CA LEU A 353 -23.14 -1.57 22.95
C LEU A 353 -22.16 -2.75 23.07
N THR A 354 -22.68 -3.98 23.14
CA THR A 354 -21.83 -5.18 23.05
C THR A 354 -21.50 -5.44 21.58
N PRO A 355 -20.24 -5.68 21.17
CA PRO A 355 -19.93 -6.02 19.79
C PRO A 355 -20.53 -7.37 19.35
N PRO A 356 -21.46 -7.40 18.37
CA PRO A 356 -21.93 -8.64 17.76
C PRO A 356 -20.85 -9.20 16.81
N LYS A 357 -21.08 -10.38 16.23
CA LYS A 357 -20.19 -10.88 15.18
C LYS A 357 -20.33 -9.99 13.95
N ASN A 358 -19.22 -9.58 13.34
CA ASN A 358 -19.24 -8.81 12.09
C ASN A 358 -20.10 -9.43 11.00
N ARG A 359 -20.16 -10.76 10.93
CA ARG A 359 -20.97 -11.48 9.96
C ARG A 359 -22.46 -11.13 10.10
N ASP A 360 -22.96 -11.08 11.33
CA ASP A 360 -24.37 -10.85 11.62
C ASP A 360 -24.76 -9.41 11.26
N VAL A 361 -23.87 -8.44 11.54
CA VAL A 361 -24.05 -7.03 11.11
C VAL A 361 -24.06 -6.91 9.58
N ILE A 362 -23.14 -7.59 8.90
CA ILE A 362 -23.06 -7.59 7.43
C ILE A 362 -24.34 -8.19 6.83
N GLU A 363 -24.82 -9.33 7.35
CA GLU A 363 -26.03 -10.00 6.87
C GLU A 363 -27.28 -9.13 7.11
N TYR A 364 -27.39 -8.48 8.27
CA TYR A 364 -28.48 -7.56 8.59
C TYR A 364 -28.50 -6.35 7.65
N LEU A 365 -27.36 -5.68 7.46
CA LEU A 365 -27.30 -4.51 6.58
C LEU A 365 -27.57 -4.88 5.12
N ARG A 366 -27.11 -6.05 4.66
CA ARG A 366 -27.41 -6.56 3.31
C ARG A 366 -28.90 -6.87 3.14
N SER A 367 -29.56 -7.46 4.14
CA SER A 367 -31.02 -7.72 4.07
C SER A 367 -31.84 -6.42 4.10
N ALA A 368 -31.30 -5.37 4.70
CA ALA A 368 -31.85 -4.01 4.64
C ALA A 368 -31.55 -3.26 3.33
N GLY A 369 -30.85 -3.88 2.38
CA GLY A 369 -30.59 -3.31 1.04
C GLY A 369 -29.30 -2.51 0.90
N TYR A 370 -28.48 -2.42 1.95
CA TYR A 370 -27.19 -1.74 1.89
C TYR A 370 -26.12 -2.63 1.24
N LYS A 371 -25.17 -1.98 0.56
CA LYS A 371 -23.94 -2.65 0.13
C LYS A 371 -22.97 -2.70 1.30
N VAL A 372 -22.39 -3.87 1.54
CA VAL A 372 -21.46 -4.06 2.65
C VAL A 372 -20.37 -5.03 2.25
N ALA A 373 -19.13 -4.69 2.60
CA ALA A 373 -17.96 -5.53 2.46
C ALA A 373 -17.13 -5.53 3.75
N ARG A 374 -16.36 -6.60 3.95
CA ARG A 374 -15.23 -6.54 4.88
C ARG A 374 -14.13 -5.66 4.29
N THR A 375 -13.18 -5.24 5.11
CA THR A 375 -12.02 -4.47 4.65
C THR A 375 -10.73 -5.12 5.12
N HIS A 376 -9.72 -5.16 4.24
CA HIS A 376 -8.42 -5.74 4.59
C HIS A 376 -7.65 -4.90 5.62
N PHE A 377 -8.04 -3.63 5.78
CA PHE A 377 -7.41 -2.69 6.69
C PHE A 377 -7.57 -3.09 8.16
N LYS A 378 -8.73 -3.64 8.53
CA LYS A 378 -9.01 -4.00 9.92
C LYS A 378 -10.05 -5.12 10.04
N PRO A 379 -9.77 -6.20 10.78
CA PRO A 379 -10.69 -7.34 10.89
C PRO A 379 -12.06 -7.02 11.49
N THR A 380 -12.13 -6.00 12.35
CA THR A 380 -13.35 -5.55 13.04
C THR A 380 -14.15 -4.52 12.23
N ALA A 381 -13.66 -4.12 11.06
CA ALA A 381 -14.28 -3.07 10.27
C ALA A 381 -15.08 -3.59 9.06
N ILE A 382 -15.98 -2.74 8.59
CA ILE A 382 -16.77 -2.93 7.37
C ILE A 382 -16.71 -1.65 6.51
N ARG A 383 -16.89 -1.80 5.20
CA ARG A 383 -17.29 -0.69 4.32
C ARG A 383 -18.75 -0.85 3.96
N THR A 384 -19.46 0.27 3.89
CA THR A 384 -20.88 0.28 3.52
C THR A 384 -21.33 1.66 3.05
N ASP A 385 -22.41 1.69 2.27
CA ASP A 385 -23.17 2.89 1.95
C ASP A 385 -24.24 3.24 3.00
N ALA A 386 -24.37 2.44 4.07
CA ALA A 386 -25.20 2.73 5.22
C ALA A 386 -24.66 3.90 6.05
N SER A 387 -25.56 4.69 6.66
CA SER A 387 -25.15 5.75 7.57
C SER A 387 -24.66 5.17 8.90
N ILE A 388 -23.88 5.95 9.68
CA ILE A 388 -23.48 5.53 11.04
C ILE A 388 -24.68 5.20 11.92
N ILE A 389 -25.80 5.92 11.73
CA ILE A 389 -27.04 5.66 12.48
C ILE A 389 -27.60 4.29 12.11
N ASP A 390 -27.64 3.95 10.82
CA ASP A 390 -28.19 2.68 10.35
C ASP A 390 -27.32 1.50 10.81
N VAL A 391 -25.99 1.64 10.78
CA VAL A 391 -25.06 0.63 11.32
C VAL A 391 -25.24 0.47 12.83
N LYS A 392 -25.40 1.57 13.56
CA LYS A 392 -25.70 1.52 15.00
C LYS A 392 -27.03 0.80 15.27
N SER A 393 -28.09 1.16 14.55
CA SER A 393 -29.41 0.54 14.70
C SER A 393 -29.35 -0.96 14.41
N ALA A 394 -28.64 -1.36 13.35
CA ALA A 394 -28.41 -2.77 13.03
C ALA A 394 -27.71 -3.51 14.18
N ILE A 395 -26.72 -2.90 14.82
CA ILE A 395 -26.05 -3.49 15.99
C ILE A 395 -27.01 -3.60 17.17
N SER A 396 -27.78 -2.54 17.48
CA SER A 396 -28.74 -2.55 18.59
C SER A 396 -29.76 -3.68 18.45
N GLU A 397 -30.38 -3.84 17.28
CA GLU A 397 -31.35 -4.92 17.00
C GLU A 397 -30.74 -6.32 17.16
N LEU A 398 -29.44 -6.49 16.91
CA LEU A 398 -28.75 -7.77 17.07
C LEU A 398 -28.42 -8.11 18.52
N VAL A 399 -28.36 -7.12 19.41
CA VAL A 399 -27.89 -7.30 20.80
C VAL A 399 -28.99 -7.15 21.86
N GLY A 400 -30.17 -6.64 21.50
CA GLY A 400 -31.31 -6.46 22.39
C GLY A 400 -31.48 -5.03 22.85
#